data_AF-A0A3D5I4P5-F1
#
_entry.id   AF-A0A3D5I4P5-F1
#
_cell.length_a   1.000
_cell.length_b   1.000
_cell.length_c   1.000
_cell.angle_alpha   90.00
_cell.angle_beta   90.00
_cell.angle_gamma   90.00
#
_symmetry.space_group_name_H-M   'P 1'
#
loop_
_entity.id
_entity.type
_entity.pdbx_description
1 polymer ?
#
loop_
_entity_poly.entity_id
_entity_poly.type
_entity_poly.pdbx_seq_one_letter_code
_entity_poly.pdbx_strand_id
1 'polypeptide(L)'
;MAITDLTPGLYMILAAVAVPWIPHHFRQIFMLLAIGLSAFGLSAGEGVHWSIPIMGQELILHQSDRLTLPFGIIFHIAAAL
;
A
#
# COMPACT_ATOMS: atom_id res chain seq x y z
N MET A 1 0.03 12.68 -8.28
CA MET A 1 0.03 11.61 -7.28
C MET A 1 1.00 10.54 -7.76
N ALA A 2 2.17 10.43 -7.13
CA ALA A 2 3.11 9.33 -7.39
C ALA A 2 2.60 8.04 -6.73
N ILE A 3 3.13 6.89 -7.16
CA ILE A 3 2.79 5.59 -6.54
C ILE A 3 3.24 5.51 -5.06
N THR A 4 4.16 6.39 -4.67
CA THR A 4 4.66 6.53 -3.30
C THR A 4 3.76 7.39 -2.42
N ASP A 5 2.83 8.16 -3.01
CA ASP A 5 1.96 9.05 -2.24
C ASP A 5 0.90 8.25 -1.47
N LEU A 6 0.51 7.08 -1.99
CA LEU A 6 -0.42 6.17 -1.34
C LEU A 6 0.33 5.15 -0.47
N THR A 7 -0.30 4.76 0.63
CA THR A 7 0.23 3.69 1.47
C THR A 7 0.19 2.35 0.72
N PRO A 8 1.22 1.49 0.87
CA PRO A 8 1.21 0.14 0.30
C PRO A 8 -0.07 -0.65 0.59
N GLY A 9 -0.60 -0.51 1.82
CA GLY A 9 -1.83 -1.16 2.24
C GLY A 9 -3.06 -0.74 1.42
N LEU A 10 -3.13 0.52 0.96
CA LEU A 10 -4.26 0.97 0.16
C LEU A 10 -4.28 0.30 -1.21
N TYR A 11 -3.12 0.08 -1.84
CA TYR A 11 -3.03 -0.69 -3.09
C TYR A 11 -3.57 -2.11 -2.90
N MET A 12 -3.25 -2.75 -1.79
CA MET A 12 -3.76 -4.09 -1.49
C MET A 12 -5.26 -4.11 -1.25
N ILE A 13 -5.81 -3.12 -0.53
CA ILE A 13 -7.26 -2.98 -0.33
C ILE A 13 -7.98 -2.82 -1.67
N LEU A 14 -7.47 -1.94 -2.54
CA LEU A 14 -8.04 -1.72 -3.87
C LEU A 14 -7.97 -2.98 -4.73
N ALA A 15 -6.85 -3.70 -4.69
CA ALA A 15 -6.72 -4.98 -5.39
C ALA A 15 -7.69 -6.03 -4.84
N ALA A 16 -7.89 -6.09 -3.51
CA ALA A 16 -8.81 -7.02 -2.87
C ALA A 16 -10.26 -6.84 -3.32
N VAL A 17 -10.68 -5.62 -3.66
CA VAL A 17 -11.99 -5.36 -4.25
C VAL A 17 -12.17 -6.17 -5.54
N ALA A 18 -11.14 -6.32 -6.37
CA ALA A 18 -11.23 -7.04 -7.64
C ALA A 18 -11.25 -8.58 -7.50
N VAL A 19 -10.70 -9.13 -6.41
CA VAL A 19 -10.52 -10.57 -6.19
C VAL A 19 -11.80 -11.42 -6.34
N PRO A 20 -13.00 -10.99 -5.87
CA PRO A 20 -14.25 -11.72 -6.04
C PRO A 20 -14.58 -12.09 -7.49
N TRP A 21 -14.21 -11.25 -8.47
CA TRP A 21 -14.51 -11.46 -9.88
C TRP A 21 -13.42 -12.26 -10.63
N ILE A 22 -12.31 -12.57 -9.99
CA ILE A 22 -11.18 -13.26 -10.62
C ILE A 22 -11.36 -14.79 -10.50
N PRO A 23 -11.27 -15.54 -11.61
CA PRO A 23 -11.34 -17.00 -11.60
C PRO A 23 -10.27 -17.62 -10.70
N HIS A 24 -10.60 -18.75 -10.06
CA HIS A 24 -9.75 -19.40 -9.08
C HIS A 24 -8.30 -19.63 -9.58
N HIS A 25 -8.14 -20.02 -10.84
CA HIS A 25 -6.83 -20.27 -11.46
C HIS A 25 -5.89 -19.06 -11.49
N PHE A 26 -6.44 -17.84 -11.56
CA PHE A 26 -5.64 -16.61 -11.69
C PHE A 26 -5.55 -15.80 -10.38
N ARG A 27 -6.34 -16.16 -9.36
CA ARG A 27 -6.39 -15.41 -8.09
C ARG A 27 -5.04 -15.31 -7.42
N GLN A 28 -4.29 -16.40 -7.33
CA GLN A 28 -2.99 -16.41 -6.65
C GLN A 28 -1.99 -15.51 -7.38
N ILE A 29 -1.92 -15.60 -8.70
CA ILE A 29 -1.04 -14.75 -9.52
C ILE A 29 -1.43 -13.28 -9.32
N PHE A 30 -2.72 -12.97 -9.35
CA PHE A 30 -3.21 -11.62 -9.13
C PHE A 30 -2.85 -11.07 -7.74
N MET A 31 -3.03 -11.85 -6.68
CA MET A 31 -2.70 -11.43 -5.32
C MET A 31 -1.20 -11.19 -5.14
N LEU A 32 -0.35 -12.08 -5.70
CA LEU A 32 1.11 -11.88 -5.67
C LEU A 32 1.54 -10.64 -6.47
N LEU A 33 0.91 -10.38 -7.61
CA LEU A 33 1.15 -9.15 -8.37
C LEU A 33 0.72 -7.92 -7.58
N ALA A 34 -0.41 -7.96 -6.87
CA ALA A 34 -0.87 -6.86 -6.03
C ALA A 34 0.13 -6.55 -4.90
N ILE A 35 0.67 -7.58 -4.24
CA ILE A 35 1.72 -7.43 -3.22
C ILE A 35 3.01 -6.87 -3.82
N GLY A 36 3.42 -7.38 -5.00
CA GLY A 36 4.60 -6.88 -5.70
C GLY A 36 4.47 -5.42 -6.13
N LEU A 37 3.29 -5.01 -6.59
CA LEU A 37 2.98 -3.63 -6.96
C LEU A 37 2.89 -2.72 -5.73
N SER A 38 2.33 -3.18 -4.61
CA SER A 38 2.30 -2.38 -3.38
C SER A 38 3.68 -2.12 -2.80
N ALA A 39 4.65 -3.00 -3.06
CA ALA A 39 6.02 -2.87 -2.56
C ALA A 39 6.74 -1.61 -3.09
N PHE A 40 6.32 -1.03 -4.23
CA PHE A 40 6.87 0.25 -4.69
C PHE A 40 6.64 1.38 -3.67
N GLY A 41 5.54 1.33 -2.90
CA GLY A 41 5.27 2.31 -1.84
C GLY A 41 6.27 2.28 -0.68
N LEU A 42 7.05 1.20 -0.52
CA LEU A 42 8.14 1.14 0.47
C LEU A 42 9.27 2.15 0.16
N SER A 43 9.36 2.61 -1.09
CA SER A 43 10.36 3.59 -1.53
C SER A 43 9.98 5.05 -1.27
N ALA A 44 8.84 5.32 -0.62
CA ALA A 44 8.34 6.68 -0.41
C ALA A 44 9.32 7.59 0.36
N GLY A 45 10.23 7.03 1.17
CA GLY A 45 11.15 7.82 2.00
C GLY A 45 10.47 8.41 3.23
N GLU A 46 11.23 9.10 4.09
CA GLU A 46 10.69 9.74 5.31
C GLU A 46 9.93 11.03 4.96
N GLY A 47 8.76 11.24 5.55
CA GLY A 47 7.96 12.46 5.35
C GLY A 47 6.45 12.25 5.35
N VAL A 48 5.71 13.34 5.11
CA VAL A 48 4.28 13.31 4.83
C VAL A 48 4.10 13.24 3.31
N HIS A 49 3.45 12.17 2.85
CA HIS A 49 3.27 11.87 1.43
C HIS A 49 1.85 12.15 0.96
N TRP A 50 0.89 12.16 1.89
CA TRP A 50 -0.49 12.52 1.60
C TRP A 50 -1.16 13.15 2.82
N SER A 51 -1.60 14.39 2.67
CA SER A 51 -2.50 15.07 3.60
C SER A 51 -3.68 15.70 2.86
N ILE A 52 -4.78 15.92 3.59
CA ILE A 52 -5.96 16.62 3.09
C ILE A 52 -6.41 17.64 4.14
N PRO A 53 -6.58 18.92 3.79
CA PRO A 53 -7.16 19.92 4.70
C PRO A 53 -8.66 19.66 4.88
N ILE A 54 -9.09 19.49 6.13
CA ILE A 54 -10.50 19.26 6.50
C ILE A 54 -10.83 20.14 7.71
N MET A 55 -11.84 21.00 7.58
CA MET A 55 -12.33 21.86 8.68
C MET A 55 -11.23 22.72 9.35
N GLY A 56 -10.24 23.16 8.58
CA GLY A 56 -9.10 23.93 9.09
C GLY A 56 -8.01 23.11 9.79
N GLN A 57 -8.09 21.78 9.74
CA GLN A 57 -7.06 20.84 10.21
C GLN A 57 -6.45 20.06 9.05
N GLU A 58 -5.17 19.69 9.17
CA GLU A 58 -4.50 18.81 8.20
C GLU A 58 -4.68 17.34 8.60
N LEU A 59 -5.47 16.59 7.85
CA LEU A 59 -5.59 15.14 8.01
C LEU A 59 -4.45 14.47 7.25
N ILE A 60 -3.52 13.85 7.98
CA ILE A 60 -2.42 13.09 7.38
C ILE A 60 -2.89 11.66 7.11
N LEU A 61 -2.95 11.29 5.83
CA LEU A 61 -3.35 9.96 5.37
C LEU A 61 -2.15 9.04 5.15
N HIS A 62 -1.00 9.62 4.81
CA HIS A 62 0.24 8.88 4.64
C HIS A 62 1.42 9.67 5.24
N GLN A 63 1.95 9.12 6.33
CA GLN A 63 3.18 9.52 6.97
C GLN A 63 4.14 8.33 6.92
N SER A 64 5.39 8.57 6.58
CA SER A 64 6.46 7.59 6.63
C SER A 64 7.61 8.12 7.50
N ASP A 65 8.13 7.24 8.35
CA ASP A 65 9.27 7.49 9.22
C ASP A 65 10.28 6.33 9.12
N ARG A 66 11.33 6.39 9.95
CA ARG A 66 12.40 5.38 10.01
C ARG A 66 11.91 3.97 10.34
N LEU A 67 10.78 3.83 11.04
CA LEU A 67 10.19 2.56 11.44
C LEU A 67 9.23 2.03 10.37
N THR A 68 8.68 2.90 9.54
CA THR A 68 7.71 2.54 8.49
C THR A 68 8.31 1.54 7.50
N LEU A 69 9.57 1.71 7.11
CA LEU A 69 10.26 0.80 6.19
C LEU A 69 10.41 -0.64 6.74
N PRO A 70 11.01 -0.89 7.92
CA PRO A 70 11.17 -2.25 8.43
C PRO A 70 9.82 -2.94 8.68
N PHE A 71 8.80 -2.23 9.21
CA PHE A 71 7.46 -2.81 9.34
C PHE A 71 6.81 -3.09 7.97
N GLY A 72 6.97 -2.18 7.02
CA GLY A 72 6.50 -2.37 5.65
C GLY A 72 7.07 -3.63 5.01
N ILE A 73 8.37 -3.88 5.17
CA ILE A 73 9.03 -5.10 4.67
C ILE A 73 8.42 -6.35 5.33
N ILE A 74 8.28 -6.36 6.66
CA ILE A 74 7.71 -7.50 7.40
C ILE A 74 6.28 -7.80 6.92
N PHE A 75 5.45 -6.77 6.73
CA PHE A 75 4.08 -6.95 6.24
C PHE A 75 4.03 -7.50 4.81
N HIS A 76 4.93 -7.08 3.92
CA HIS A 76 4.96 -7.61 2.55
C HIS A 76 5.40 -9.07 2.52
N ILE A 77 6.38 -9.45 3.35
CA ILE A 77 6.79 -10.85 3.50
C ILE A 77 5.62 -11.69 4.04
N ALA A 78 4.94 -11.21 5.09
CA ALA A 78 3.79 -11.89 5.67
C ALA A 78 2.61 -12.02 4.70
N ALA A 79 2.39 -11.04 3.81
CA ALA A 79 1.33 -11.10 2.81
C ALA A 79 1.62 -12.10 1.67
N ALA A 80 2.91 -12.34 1.37
CA ALA A 80 3.33 -13.22 0.29
C ALA A 80 3.40 -14.70 0.66
N LEU A 81 3.41 -15.02 1.96
CA LEU A 81 3.45 -16.38 2.53
C LEU A 81 2.04 -16.92 2.80
#